data_AF-A0A413RQJ6-F1
#
_entry.id   AF-A0A413RQJ6-F1
#
_cell.length_a   1.000
_cell.length_b   1.000
_cell.length_c   1.000
_cell.angle_alpha   90.00
_cell.angle_beta   90.00
_cell.angle_gamma   90.00
#
_symmetry.space_group_name_H-M   'P 1'
#
loop_
_entity.id
_entity.type
_entity.pdbx_description
1 polymer ?
#
loop_
_entity_poly.entity_id
_entity_poly.type
_entity_poly.pdbx_seq_one_letter_code
_entity_poly.pdbx_strand_id
1 'polypeptide(L)'
;MTTDLSEARPAAQDFTELTAMVQARGLLRRRYAHYWTRFALLNAALVAVAVTFFAVGDSWWQLAVAGVLAVVLGQVMFLRHDAAHRQIFRSGRWNDWASLVIANLYAGMSYGWWQHKH
;
A
#
# COMPACT_ATOMS: atom_id res chain seq x y z
N MET A 1 -11.12 -52.54 5.38
CA MET A 1 -11.25 -51.14 4.93
C MET A 1 -10.30 -50.31 5.77
N THR A 2 -9.03 -50.27 5.38
CA THR A 2 -7.97 -49.52 6.05
C THR A 2 -8.02 -48.09 5.53
N THR A 3 -8.47 -47.16 6.36
CA THR A 3 -8.32 -45.73 6.11
C THR A 3 -6.83 -45.42 6.09
N ASP A 4 -6.32 -45.13 4.89
CA ASP A 4 -4.96 -44.65 4.68
C ASP A 4 -4.85 -43.25 5.29
N LEU A 5 -4.15 -43.15 6.42
CA LEU A 5 -3.85 -41.89 7.10
C LEU A 5 -2.54 -41.27 6.60
N SER A 6 -1.98 -41.71 5.46
CA SER A 6 -0.57 -41.45 5.15
C SER A 6 -0.17 -40.12 4.54
N GLU A 7 -1.03 -39.21 4.06
CA GLU A 7 -0.49 -37.97 3.45
C GLU A 7 -1.26 -36.69 3.74
N ALA A 8 -1.44 -36.34 5.02
CA ALA A 8 -1.48 -34.92 5.35
C ALA A 8 -0.07 -34.35 5.17
N ARG A 9 0.26 -33.89 3.95
CA ARG A 9 1.55 -33.27 3.67
C ARG A 9 1.78 -32.12 4.65
N PRO A 10 2.99 -31.97 5.21
CA PRO A 10 3.32 -30.84 6.06
C PRO A 10 2.95 -29.53 5.35
N ALA A 11 2.13 -28.68 5.98
CA ALA A 11 1.64 -27.43 5.37
C ALA A 11 2.76 -26.53 4.81
N ALA A 12 3.97 -26.63 5.35
CA ALA A 12 5.16 -25.96 4.85
C ALA A 12 5.60 -26.43 3.44
N GLN A 13 5.45 -27.72 3.13
CA GLN A 13 5.76 -28.27 1.82
C GLN A 13 4.73 -27.80 0.78
N ASP A 14 3.43 -27.84 1.12
CA ASP A 14 2.37 -27.35 0.24
C ASP A 14 2.49 -25.84 -0.03
N PHE A 15 2.83 -25.04 0.98
CA PHE A 15 3.07 -23.60 0.80
C PHE A 15 4.27 -23.31 -0.13
N THR A 16 5.33 -24.11 -0.02
CA THR A 16 6.54 -23.96 -0.84
C THR A 16 6.23 -24.26 -2.31
N GLU A 17 5.52 -25.36 -2.58
CA GLU A 17 5.08 -25.74 -3.92
C GLU A 17 4.17 -24.69 -4.54
N LEU A 18 3.19 -24.19 -3.77
CA LEU A 18 2.31 -23.11 -4.22
C LEU A 18 3.10 -21.83 -4.54
N THR A 19 4.03 -21.44 -3.67
CA THR A 19 4.86 -20.25 -3.88
C THR A 19 5.68 -20.38 -5.18
N ALA A 20 6.27 -21.56 -5.43
CA ALA A 20 6.99 -21.84 -6.66
C ALA A 20 6.08 -21.73 -7.91
N MET A 21 4.87 -22.28 -7.85
CA MET A 21 3.88 -22.16 -8.94
C MET A 21 3.47 -20.71 -9.19
N VAL A 22 3.20 -19.93 -8.14
CA VAL A 22 2.80 -18.51 -8.23
C VAL A 22 3.92 -17.68 -8.84
N GLN A 23 5.17 -17.94 -8.45
CA GLN A 23 6.37 -17.30 -9.03
C GLN A 23 6.58 -17.69 -10.49
N ALA A 24 6.49 -18.98 -10.84
CA ALA A 24 6.65 -19.48 -12.20
C ALA A 24 5.60 -18.90 -13.17
N ARG A 25 4.36 -18.70 -12.70
CA ARG A 25 3.30 -18.01 -13.46
C ARG A 25 3.48 -16.48 -13.53
N GLY A 26 4.50 -15.95 -12.86
CA GLY A 26 4.82 -14.52 -12.86
C GLY A 26 3.76 -13.66 -12.20
N LEU A 27 2.99 -14.21 -11.25
CA LEU A 27 1.94 -13.49 -10.52
C LEU A 27 2.51 -12.50 -9.50
N LEU A 28 3.79 -12.66 -9.13
CA LEU A 28 4.52 -11.73 -8.25
C LEU A 28 5.35 -10.69 -9.03
N ARG A 29 5.14 -10.55 -10.35
CA ARG A 29 5.80 -9.52 -11.14
C ARG A 29 5.36 -8.13 -10.67
N ARG A 30 6.32 -7.22 -10.57
CA ARG A 30 6.08 -5.84 -10.12
C ARG A 30 5.23 -5.10 -11.14
N ARG A 31 4.24 -4.34 -10.66
CA ARG A 31 3.29 -3.58 -11.48
C ARG A 31 3.60 -2.08 -11.44
N TYR A 32 4.74 -1.68 -12.00
CA TYR A 32 5.20 -0.29 -11.94
C TYR A 32 4.20 0.73 -12.49
N ALA A 33 3.59 0.44 -13.64
CA ALA A 33 2.58 1.33 -14.24
C ALA A 33 1.40 1.56 -13.29
N HIS A 34 0.92 0.52 -12.60
CA HIS A 34 -0.16 0.64 -11.63
C HIS A 34 0.24 1.59 -10.47
N TYR A 35 1.44 1.41 -9.91
CA TYR A 35 1.90 2.26 -8.80
C TYR A 35 2.16 3.71 -9.22
N TRP A 36 2.72 3.95 -10.41
CA TRP A 36 2.91 5.31 -10.93
C TRP A 36 1.58 6.00 -11.22
N THR A 37 0.62 5.30 -11.83
CA THR A 37 -0.73 5.84 -12.04
C THR A 37 -1.40 6.17 -10.72
N ARG A 38 -1.33 5.28 -9.73
CA ARG A 38 -1.89 5.52 -8.39
C ARG A 38 -1.23 6.72 -7.72
N PHE A 39 0.10 6.83 -7.77
CA PHE A 39 0.83 7.96 -7.22
C PHE A 39 0.42 9.29 -7.87
N ALA A 40 0.33 9.33 -9.19
CA ALA A 40 -0.09 10.53 -9.92
C ALA A 40 -1.53 10.94 -9.58
N LEU A 41 -2.46 9.97 -9.56
CA LEU A 41 -3.86 10.22 -9.21
C LEU A 41 -4.02 10.72 -7.79
N LEU A 42 -3.27 10.17 -6.82
CA LEU A 42 -3.32 10.62 -5.43
C LEU A 42 -2.79 12.05 -5.28
N ASN A 43 -1.71 12.40 -5.96
CA ASN A 43 -1.20 13.78 -5.97
C ASN A 43 -2.19 14.75 -6.61
N ALA A 44 -2.75 14.38 -7.77
CA ALA A 44 -3.79 15.18 -8.42
C ALA A 44 -5.02 15.37 -7.51
N ALA A 45 -5.45 14.31 -6.81
CA ALA A 45 -6.55 14.37 -5.85
C ALA A 45 -6.25 15.28 -4.67
N LEU A 46 -5.03 15.24 -4.11
CA LEU A 46 -4.62 16.15 -3.03
C LEU A 46 -4.63 17.62 -3.48
N VAL A 47 -4.12 17.91 -4.67
CA VAL A 47 -4.19 19.26 -5.25
C VAL A 47 -5.64 19.68 -5.46
N ALA A 48 -6.50 18.80 -6.01
CA ALA A 48 -7.91 19.08 -6.23
C ALA A 48 -8.65 19.35 -4.91
N VAL A 49 -8.38 18.58 -3.86
CA VAL A 49 -8.92 18.80 -2.51
C VAL A 49 -8.45 20.14 -1.96
N ALA A 50 -7.18 20.50 -2.10
CA ALA A 50 -6.66 21.79 -1.65
C ALA A 50 -7.34 22.97 -2.39
N VAL A 51 -7.45 22.90 -3.71
CA VAL A 51 -8.16 23.92 -4.51
C VAL A 51 -9.62 24.02 -4.10
N THR A 52 -10.29 22.87 -3.89
CA THR A 52 -11.69 22.81 -3.46
C THR A 52 -11.86 23.43 -2.08
N PHE A 53 -10.94 23.15 -1.14
CA PHE A 53 -10.94 23.74 0.20
C PHE A 53 -10.94 25.28 0.14
N PHE A 54 -10.06 25.88 -0.67
CA PHE A 54 -10.03 27.33 -0.83
C PHE A 54 -11.26 27.88 -1.57
N ALA A 55 -11.75 27.18 -2.59
CA ALA A 55 -12.92 27.59 -3.36
C ALA A 55 -14.23 27.54 -2.54
N VAL A 56 -14.38 26.55 -1.66
CA VAL A 56 -15.55 26.38 -0.79
C VAL A 56 -15.60 27.43 0.33
N GLY A 57 -14.44 27.91 0.79
CA GLY A 57 -14.35 28.96 1.80
C GLY A 57 -14.96 28.57 3.15
N ASP A 58 -15.35 29.57 3.96
CA ASP A 58 -15.96 29.35 5.27
C ASP A 58 -17.42 28.90 5.12
N SER A 59 -17.64 27.58 5.04
CA SER A 59 -18.97 26.99 4.94
C SER A 59 -19.01 25.56 5.47
N TRP A 60 -20.22 25.08 5.79
CA TRP A 60 -20.46 23.71 6.26
C TRP A 60 -20.05 22.63 5.25
N TRP A 61 -19.93 22.97 3.96
CA TRP A 61 -19.44 22.04 2.94
C TRP A 61 -17.98 21.62 3.15
N GLN A 62 -17.21 22.34 3.97
CA GLN A 62 -15.88 21.91 4.39
C GLN A 62 -15.87 20.54 5.07
N LEU A 63 -16.98 20.13 5.72
CA LEU A 63 -17.10 18.77 6.27
C LEU A 63 -17.04 17.69 5.19
N ALA A 64 -17.65 17.94 4.02
CA ALA A 64 -17.56 17.00 2.90
C ALA A 64 -16.15 16.99 2.31
N VAL A 65 -15.50 18.15 2.18
CA VAL A 65 -14.10 18.25 1.74
C VAL A 65 -13.17 17.48 2.68
N ALA A 66 -13.37 17.60 4.00
CA ALA A 66 -12.64 16.83 5.00
C ALA A 66 -12.89 15.32 4.87
N GLY A 67 -14.12 14.89 4.60
CA GLY A 67 -14.45 13.49 4.31
C GLY A 67 -13.71 12.95 3.08
N VAL A 68 -13.67 13.72 1.99
CA VAL A 68 -12.91 13.35 0.79
C VAL A 68 -11.41 13.30 1.10
N LEU A 69 -10.87 14.29 1.80
CA LEU A 69 -9.48 14.33 2.21
C LEU A 69 -9.10 13.09 3.03
N ALA A 70 -9.95 12.66 3.96
CA ALA A 70 -9.74 11.47 4.77
C ALA A 70 -9.63 10.21 3.90
N VAL A 71 -10.50 10.04 2.90
CA VAL A 71 -10.44 8.93 1.95
C VAL A 71 -9.14 8.98 1.13
N VAL A 72 -8.78 10.15 0.59
CA VAL A 72 -7.56 10.33 -0.20
C VAL A 72 -6.31 10.02 0.63
N LEU A 73 -6.22 10.56 1.84
CA LEU A 73 -5.12 10.25 2.77
C LEU A 73 -5.09 8.77 3.12
N GLY A 74 -6.23 8.13 3.38
CA GLY A 74 -6.30 6.67 3.57
C GLY A 74 -5.68 5.90 2.39
N GLN A 75 -5.94 6.31 1.16
CA GLN A 75 -5.32 5.71 -0.03
C GLN A 75 -3.81 5.97 -0.13
N VAL A 76 -3.35 7.16 0.25
CA VAL A 76 -1.92 7.45 0.41
C VAL A 76 -1.28 6.50 1.44
N MET A 77 -1.97 6.22 2.55
CA MET A 77 -1.48 5.29 3.56
C MET A 77 -1.37 3.86 3.04
N PHE A 78 -2.30 3.40 2.19
CA PHE A 78 -2.18 2.10 1.55
C PHE A 78 -1.01 2.04 0.55
N LEU A 79 -0.74 3.11 -0.19
CA LEU A 79 0.44 3.16 -1.06
C LEU A 79 1.75 3.02 -0.26
N ARG A 80 1.84 3.67 0.90
CA ARG A 80 2.98 3.50 1.82
C ARG A 80 3.06 2.08 2.40
N HIS A 81 1.93 1.48 2.75
CA HIS A 81 1.88 0.10 3.24
C HIS A 81 2.50 -0.86 2.22
N ASP A 82 2.14 -0.74 0.95
CA ASP A 82 2.69 -1.57 -0.12
C ASP A 82 4.20 -1.34 -0.32
N ALA A 83 4.67 -0.09 -0.12
CA ALA A 83 6.10 0.22 -0.08
C ALA A 83 6.77 -0.51 1.10
N ALA A 84 6.24 -0.43 2.31
CA ALA A 84 6.80 -1.08 3.48
C ALA A 84 6.89 -2.61 3.33
N HIS A 85 5.92 -3.23 2.64
CA HIS A 85 5.96 -4.66 2.26
C HIS A 85 6.84 -4.98 1.05
N ARG A 86 7.60 -4.01 0.56
CA ARG A 86 8.54 -4.13 -0.56
C ARG A 86 7.91 -4.54 -1.89
N GLN A 87 6.62 -4.26 -2.07
CA GLN A 87 5.85 -4.65 -3.26
C GLN A 87 6.10 -3.72 -4.45
N ILE A 88 6.53 -2.47 -4.21
CA ILE A 88 6.69 -1.46 -5.26
C ILE A 88 8.00 -1.63 -6.02
N PHE A 89 9.15 -1.46 -5.36
CA PHE A 89 10.47 -1.42 -6.01
C PHE A 89 11.28 -2.70 -5.84
N ARG A 90 12.10 -3.07 -6.83
CA ARG A 90 12.99 -4.25 -6.70
C ARG A 90 13.99 -4.09 -5.54
N SER A 91 14.45 -2.86 -5.33
CA SER A 91 15.37 -2.53 -4.24
C SER A 91 14.62 -2.31 -2.94
N GLY A 92 15.01 -3.03 -1.88
CA GLY A 92 14.51 -2.78 -0.53
C GLY A 92 14.72 -1.32 -0.10
N ARG A 93 15.92 -0.77 -0.34
CA ARG A 93 16.26 0.61 0.03
C ARG A 93 15.34 1.65 -0.60
N TRP A 94 14.94 1.46 -1.86
CA TRP A 94 13.98 2.37 -2.52
C TRP A 94 12.56 2.26 -1.95
N ASN A 95 12.15 1.07 -1.51
CA ASN A 95 10.89 0.91 -0.79
C ASN A 95 10.92 1.59 0.58
N ASP A 96 12.01 1.42 1.32
CA ASP A 96 12.19 2.04 2.63
C ASP A 96 12.15 3.57 2.50
N TRP A 97 12.86 4.13 1.50
CA TRP A 97 12.80 5.57 1.19
C TRP A 97 11.41 6.04 0.79
N ALA A 98 10.71 5.32 -0.09
CA ALA A 98 9.36 5.69 -0.46
C ALA A 98 8.40 5.64 0.74
N SER A 99 8.54 4.64 1.60
CA SER A 99 7.75 4.52 2.82
C SER A 99 8.01 5.67 3.79
N LEU A 100 9.28 6.04 3.99
CA LEU A 100 9.72 7.21 4.76
C LEU A 100 9.10 8.51 4.24
N VAL A 101 9.23 8.78 2.94
CA VAL A 101 8.71 9.99 2.28
C VAL A 101 7.20 10.08 2.45
N ILE A 102 6.47 9.00 2.14
CA ILE A 102 5.01 9.01 2.21
C ILE A 102 4.52 9.10 3.67
N ALA A 103 5.13 8.38 4.61
CA ALA A 103 4.73 8.42 6.02
C ALA A 103 4.95 9.80 6.65
N ASN A 104 6.11 10.41 6.44
CA ASN A 104 6.44 11.67 7.10
C ASN A 104 5.83 12.88 6.37
N LEU A 105 5.95 12.97 5.04
CA LEU A 105 5.52 14.18 4.31
C LEU A 105 4.01 14.26 4.10
N TYR A 106 3.33 13.14 3.83
CA TYR A 106 1.90 13.18 3.52
C TYR A 106 1.04 13.00 4.77
N ALA A 107 1.48 12.18 5.71
CA ALA A 107 0.65 11.76 6.84
C ALA A 107 1.15 12.26 8.21
N GLY A 108 2.31 12.91 8.28
CA GLY A 108 2.89 13.38 9.54
C GLY A 108 3.21 12.24 10.53
N MET A 109 3.34 11.00 10.05
CA MET A 109 3.54 9.82 10.88
C MET A 109 5.03 9.48 10.97
N SER A 110 5.55 9.29 12.19
CA SER A 110 6.94 8.86 12.41
C SER A 110 7.15 7.45 11.87
N TYR A 111 7.96 7.35 10.81
CA TYR A 111 8.38 6.06 10.23
C TYR A 111 9.11 5.18 11.26
N GLY A 112 9.99 5.78 12.08
CA GLY A 112 10.75 5.04 13.08
C GLY A 112 9.87 4.39 14.15
N TRP A 113 8.80 5.08 14.58
CA TRP A 113 7.82 4.50 15.49
C TRP A 113 7.10 3.30 14.87
N TRP A 114 6.68 3.42 13.60
CA TRP A 114 5.96 2.34 12.91
C TRP A 114 6.84 1.09 12.75
N GLN A 115 8.09 1.27 12.31
CA GLN A 115 9.07 0.20 12.13
C GLN A 115 9.45 -0.49 13.45
N HIS A 116 9.37 0.22 14.57
CA HIS A 116 9.59 -0.39 15.88
C HIS A 116 8.41 -1.28 16.30
N LYS A 117 7.21 -1.02 15.78
CA LYS A 117 5.99 -1.78 16.10
C LYS A 117 5.68 -2.93 15.15
N HIS A 118 6.13 -2.88 13.90
CA HIS A 118 5.83 -3.85 12.84
C HIS A 118 7.14 -4.37 12.24
#